data_AF-Q09DB3-F1
#
_entry.id   AF-Q09DB3-F1
#
_cell.length_a   1.000
_cell.length_b   1.000
_cell.length_c   1.000
_cell.angle_alpha   90.00
_cell.angle_beta   90.00
_cell.angle_gamma   90.00
#
_symmetry.space_group_name_H-M   'P 1'
#
loop_
_entity.id
_entity.type
_entity.pdbx_description
1 polymer ?
#
loop_
_entity_poly.entity_id
_entity_poly.type
_entity_poly.pdbx_seq_one_letter_code
_entity_poly.pdbx_strand_id
1 'polypeptide(L)'
;MAGFFAPLCALFLVDSGVGLLFQSYKELLWGLFGGGVVIALLGLYDDLKGANARLKFAVQFAVALGLYQLGFRVELIANPFGPEFSLGVLSLPFTVLWVVGVINAINLIDGLDGLAGGVAFFGVSTNFILSLVRGDVVMCLLMAALAGAILGFLVFNFNPASIFMGDTGSMFLGFVLAAVSLKTSTKSGTAVAMLVPIMALGLPIMDTLIAMVRRTLLGRPMFSADKEHIHHRLMSRMVLSHRSAVLVLYGVCVLFTLTALGLNFANSAQSALLLIGMGIVIVVLMRKLGYLDLRRASAVGQTRRKNIQLHSLVKDVTRASRRADSFQELWGVLRPLAEVLNAARLELRFQRRWNHGLTEGVVFETERPAGAAMPLDMRIAMKDDDVQVGWLRLSWKDGRAEVNRDEELALELVADAVAERAHQLMALEDAEPGRVVSLGR
;
A
#
# COMPACT_ATOMS: atom_id res chain seq x y z
N MET A 1 11.85 -7.13 19.22
CA MET A 1 12.33 -8.51 19.47
C MET A 1 13.02 -8.65 20.83
N ALA A 2 14.17 -8.00 21.08
CA ALA A 2 14.92 -8.17 22.33
C ALA A 2 14.10 -7.88 23.59
N GLY A 3 13.32 -6.78 23.60
CA GLY A 3 12.42 -6.45 24.71
C GLY A 3 11.32 -7.49 24.99
N PHE A 4 10.99 -8.37 24.03
CA PHE A 4 10.06 -9.47 24.24
C PHE A 4 10.75 -10.72 24.77
N PHE A 5 11.86 -11.14 24.16
CA PHE A 5 12.55 -12.38 24.55
C PHE A 5 13.39 -12.26 25.83
N ALA A 6 14.05 -11.13 26.06
CA ALA A 6 14.93 -10.95 27.22
C ALA A 6 14.23 -11.20 28.58
N PRO A 7 13.06 -10.60 28.89
CA PRO A 7 12.39 -10.88 30.16
C PRO A 7 11.93 -12.34 30.26
N LEU A 8 11.52 -12.97 29.15
CA LEU A 8 11.11 -14.38 29.14
C LEU A 8 12.29 -15.32 29.39
N CYS A 9 13.46 -15.02 28.81
CA CYS A 9 14.70 -15.74 29.08
C CYS A 9 15.15 -15.55 30.52
N ALA A 10 15.03 -14.34 31.07
CA ALA A 10 15.38 -14.06 32.46
C ALA A 10 14.52 -14.87 33.45
N LEU A 11 13.26 -15.14 33.13
CA LEU A 11 12.38 -15.98 33.96
C LEU A 11 12.85 -17.44 34.08
N PHE A 12 13.65 -17.95 33.13
CA PHE A 12 14.29 -19.26 33.28
C PHE A 12 15.46 -19.25 34.28
N LEU A 13 16.03 -18.08 34.57
CA LEU A 13 17.13 -17.92 35.52
C LEU A 13 16.65 -17.71 36.96
N VAL A 14 15.35 -17.50 37.16
CA VAL A 14 14.73 -17.27 38.47
C VAL A 14 13.93 -18.50 38.89
N ASP A 15 14.24 -19.05 40.07
CA ASP A 15 13.55 -20.22 40.63
C ASP A 15 12.15 -19.83 41.15
N SER A 16 11.21 -19.74 40.21
CA SER A 16 9.84 -19.24 40.42
C SER A 16 8.78 -20.29 40.06
N GLY A 17 9.18 -21.51 39.69
CA GLY A 17 8.30 -22.54 39.12
C GLY A 17 7.85 -22.26 37.67
N VAL A 18 8.09 -21.06 37.13
CA VAL A 18 7.73 -20.67 35.75
C VAL A 18 8.48 -21.52 34.72
N GLY A 19 9.74 -21.90 35.00
CA GLY A 19 10.51 -22.80 34.13
C GLY A 19 9.84 -24.16 33.92
N LEU A 20 9.18 -24.71 34.95
CA LEU A 20 8.42 -25.96 34.85
C LEU A 20 7.15 -25.77 34.01
N LEU A 21 6.45 -24.65 34.19
CA LEU A 21 5.31 -24.29 33.34
C LEU A 21 5.73 -24.16 31.88
N PHE A 22 6.90 -23.58 31.60
CA PHE A 22 7.42 -23.42 30.24
C PHE A 22 7.73 -24.76 29.56
N GLN A 23 8.21 -25.77 30.30
CA GLN A 23 8.39 -27.12 29.74
C GLN A 23 7.07 -27.73 29.26
N SER A 24 5.98 -27.50 29.98
CA SER A 24 4.63 -27.95 29.59
C SER A 24 4.11 -27.26 28.32
N TYR A 25 4.64 -26.08 27.98
CA TYR A 25 4.29 -25.29 26.79
C TYR A 25 5.40 -25.29 25.72
N LYS A 26 6.23 -26.34 25.67
CA LYS A 26 7.38 -26.44 24.76
C LYS A 26 7.05 -26.09 23.30
N GLU A 27 5.94 -26.60 22.75
CA GLU A 27 5.56 -26.34 21.34
C GLU A 27 5.26 -24.87 21.09
N LEU A 28 4.58 -24.22 22.04
CA LEU A 28 4.28 -22.78 21.98
C LEU A 28 5.57 -21.97 21.98
N LEU A 29 6.49 -22.28 22.88
CA LEU A 29 7.76 -21.58 23.03
C LEU A 29 8.68 -21.82 21.83
N TRP A 30 8.84 -23.07 21.37
CA TRP A 30 9.63 -23.37 20.18
C TRP A 30 9.08 -22.71 18.93
N GLY A 31 7.74 -22.71 18.77
CA GLY A 31 7.08 -22.01 17.68
C GLY A 31 7.37 -20.51 17.70
N LEU A 32 7.15 -19.86 18.84
CA LEU A 32 7.33 -18.41 18.98
C LEU A 32 8.79 -17.96 18.93
N PHE A 33 9.70 -18.64 19.63
CA PHE A 33 11.13 -18.29 19.64
C PHE A 33 11.78 -18.65 18.30
N GLY A 34 11.59 -19.89 17.82
CA GLY A 34 12.18 -20.36 16.58
C GLY A 34 11.67 -19.58 15.37
N GLY A 35 10.35 -19.53 15.19
CA GLY A 35 9.75 -18.77 14.09
C GLY A 35 10.00 -17.26 14.21
N GLY A 36 9.95 -16.72 15.44
CA GLY A 36 10.17 -15.30 15.69
C GLY A 36 11.60 -14.85 15.38
N VAL A 37 12.61 -15.66 15.71
CA VAL A 37 14.01 -15.39 15.33
C VAL A 37 14.16 -15.43 13.81
N VAL A 38 13.61 -16.44 13.12
CA VAL A 38 13.71 -16.55 11.66
C VAL A 38 13.06 -15.35 10.97
N ILE A 39 11.86 -14.94 11.39
CA ILE A 39 11.16 -13.78 10.82
C ILE A 39 11.89 -12.48 11.14
N ALA A 40 12.41 -12.30 12.35
CA ALA A 40 13.18 -11.13 12.70
C ALA A 40 14.49 -11.03 11.87
N LEU A 41 15.17 -12.16 11.64
CA LEU A 41 16.36 -12.20 10.78
C LEU A 41 16.03 -11.89 9.32
N LEU A 42 14.88 -12.35 8.82
CA LEU A 42 14.38 -11.99 7.48
C LEU A 42 14.14 -10.48 7.37
N GLY A 43 13.44 -9.90 8.35
CA GLY A 43 13.20 -8.46 8.37
C GLY A 43 14.48 -7.65 8.51
N LEU A 44 15.44 -8.11 9.32
CA LEU A 44 16.75 -7.47 9.44
C LEU A 44 17.54 -7.56 8.13
N TYR A 45 17.51 -8.70 7.46
CA TYR A 45 18.10 -8.86 6.14
C TYR A 45 17.46 -7.91 5.12
N ASP A 46 16.14 -7.74 5.18
CA ASP A 46 15.42 -6.82 4.31
C ASP A 46 15.78 -5.35 4.56
N ASP A 47 15.78 -4.91 5.82
CA ASP A 47 16.15 -3.55 6.21
C ASP A 47 17.60 -3.20 5.80
N LEU A 48 18.51 -4.18 5.81
CA LEU A 48 19.92 -3.97 5.48
C LEU A 48 20.26 -4.12 3.98
N LYS A 49 19.63 -5.06 3.28
CA LYS A 49 20.01 -5.44 1.91
C LYS A 49 18.89 -5.35 0.88
N GLY A 50 17.63 -5.20 1.30
CA GLY A 50 16.46 -5.30 0.43
C GLY A 50 16.22 -6.73 -0.04
N ALA A 51 15.29 -7.43 0.62
CA ALA A 51 14.80 -8.73 0.19
C ALA A 51 13.74 -8.59 -0.91
N ASN A 52 13.90 -9.35 -1.98
CA ASN A 52 12.84 -9.45 -2.97
C ASN A 52 11.60 -10.16 -2.38
N ALA A 53 10.43 -9.88 -2.95
CA ALA A 53 9.16 -10.44 -2.46
C ALA A 53 9.16 -11.97 -2.42
N ARG A 54 9.83 -12.64 -3.38
CA ARG A 54 9.90 -14.11 -3.44
C ARG A 54 10.59 -14.69 -2.21
N LEU A 55 11.71 -14.10 -1.78
CA LEU A 55 12.42 -14.53 -0.57
C LEU A 55 11.55 -14.30 0.67
N LYS A 56 10.91 -13.13 0.78
CA LYS A 56 10.00 -12.83 1.90
C LYS A 56 8.90 -13.89 2.04
N PHE A 57 8.17 -14.14 0.95
CA PHE A 57 7.10 -15.13 0.93
C PHE A 57 7.61 -16.56 1.16
N ALA A 58 8.76 -16.95 0.60
CA ALA A 58 9.32 -18.28 0.80
C ALA A 58 9.66 -18.56 2.27
N VAL A 59 10.29 -17.61 2.95
CA VAL A 59 10.63 -17.75 4.38
C VAL A 59 9.36 -17.74 5.24
N GLN A 60 8.44 -16.81 5.00
CA GLN A 60 7.17 -16.76 5.73
C GLN A 60 6.35 -18.05 5.54
N PHE A 61 6.34 -18.62 4.33
CA PHE A 61 5.70 -19.90 4.03
C PHE A 61 6.36 -21.06 4.80
N ALA A 62 7.70 -21.13 4.79
CA ALA A 62 8.43 -22.16 5.54
C ALA A 62 8.17 -22.06 7.05
N VAL A 63 8.15 -20.85 7.61
CA VAL A 63 7.80 -20.61 9.02
C VAL A 63 6.35 -21.02 9.32
N ALA A 64 5.41 -20.72 8.43
CA ALA A 64 4.01 -21.12 8.59
C ALA A 64 3.83 -22.64 8.57
N LEU A 65 4.57 -23.36 7.71
CA LEU A 65 4.60 -24.82 7.71
C LEU A 65 5.17 -25.37 9.02
N GLY A 66 6.26 -24.78 9.54
CA GLY A 66 6.82 -25.16 10.83
C GLY A 66 5.83 -24.98 11.99
N LEU A 67 5.14 -23.84 12.02
CA LEU A 67 4.05 -23.60 12.98
C LEU A 67 2.92 -24.63 12.86
N TYR A 68 2.49 -24.95 11.63
CA TYR A 68 1.48 -25.98 11.39
C TYR A 68 1.91 -27.32 11.99
N GLN A 69 3.17 -27.73 11.83
CA GLN A 69 3.66 -28.99 12.41
C GLN A 69 3.71 -28.97 13.94
N LEU A 70 3.95 -27.80 14.54
CA LEU A 70 3.91 -27.58 16.00
C LEU A 70 2.48 -27.39 16.56
N GLY A 71 1.46 -27.72 15.76
CA GLY A 71 0.06 -27.69 16.20
C GLY A 71 -0.57 -26.29 16.24
N PHE A 72 0.05 -25.28 15.61
CA PHE A 72 -0.59 -23.98 15.38
C PHE A 72 -1.45 -24.09 14.12
N ARG A 73 -2.70 -24.52 14.26
CA ARG A 73 -3.57 -24.86 13.13
C ARG A 73 -4.93 -24.22 13.26
N VAL A 74 -5.51 -23.83 12.13
CA VAL A 74 -6.94 -23.53 12.03
C VAL A 74 -7.66 -24.83 11.72
N GLU A 75 -8.23 -25.49 12.72
CA GLU A 75 -8.92 -26.77 12.54
C GLU A 75 -10.44 -26.59 12.40
N LEU A 76 -10.98 -25.62 13.13
CA LEU A 76 -12.41 -25.35 13.24
C LEU A 76 -12.69 -23.89 12.91
N ILE A 77 -13.75 -23.64 12.15
CA ILE A 77 -14.30 -22.30 11.94
C ILE A 77 -15.60 -22.18 12.72
N ALA A 78 -15.65 -21.19 13.61
CA ALA A 78 -16.85 -20.90 14.38
C ALA A 78 -18.02 -20.53 13.46
N ASN A 79 -19.15 -21.21 13.64
CA ASN A 79 -20.39 -20.92 12.95
C ASN A 79 -21.37 -20.25 13.94
N PRO A 80 -21.66 -18.96 13.82
CA PRO A 80 -22.56 -18.28 14.75
C PRO A 80 -24.02 -18.75 14.64
N PHE A 81 -24.38 -19.49 13.59
CA PHE A 81 -25.75 -19.95 13.31
C PHE A 81 -25.91 -21.48 13.39
N GLY A 82 -24.89 -22.22 13.85
CA GLY A 82 -24.92 -23.67 13.87
C GLY A 82 -23.64 -24.33 14.41
N PRO A 83 -23.40 -25.63 14.16
CA PRO A 83 -22.19 -26.31 14.59
C PRO A 83 -20.96 -25.79 13.84
N GLU A 84 -19.80 -25.88 14.50
CA GLU A 84 -18.50 -25.48 13.94
C GLU A 84 -18.15 -26.28 12.67
N PHE A 85 -17.50 -25.63 11.71
CA PHE A 85 -17.06 -26.27 10.48
C PHE A 85 -15.63 -26.78 10.63
N SER A 86 -15.42 -28.10 10.52
CA SER A 86 -14.09 -28.70 10.46
C SER A 86 -13.48 -28.51 9.07
N LEU A 87 -12.27 -27.95 9.01
CA LEU A 87 -11.57 -27.65 7.76
C LEU A 87 -10.89 -28.87 7.13
N GLY A 88 -10.52 -29.87 7.93
CA GLY A 88 -9.76 -31.04 7.46
C GLY A 88 -8.52 -30.64 6.65
N VAL A 89 -8.45 -31.08 5.38
CA VAL A 89 -7.33 -30.79 4.47
C VAL A 89 -7.15 -29.29 4.21
N LEU A 90 -8.23 -28.49 4.29
CA LEU A 90 -8.16 -27.04 4.12
C LEU A 90 -7.50 -26.34 5.31
N SER A 91 -7.28 -27.02 6.44
CA SER A 91 -6.61 -26.44 7.61
C SER A 91 -5.23 -25.88 7.28
N LEU A 92 -4.44 -26.59 6.46
CA LEU A 92 -3.10 -26.17 6.07
C LEU A 92 -3.09 -24.88 5.25
N PRO A 93 -3.78 -24.77 4.09
CA PRO A 93 -3.77 -23.54 3.30
C PRO A 93 -4.33 -22.35 4.07
N PHE A 94 -5.36 -22.55 4.92
CA PHE A 94 -5.88 -21.47 5.76
C PHE A 94 -4.87 -21.00 6.82
N THR A 95 -4.18 -21.94 7.47
CA THR A 95 -3.13 -21.61 8.46
C THR A 95 -1.99 -20.84 7.81
N VAL A 96 -1.53 -21.29 6.63
CA VAL A 96 -0.46 -20.60 5.90
C VAL A 96 -0.89 -19.21 5.47
N LEU A 97 -2.07 -19.10 4.85
CA LEU A 97 -2.64 -17.81 4.42
C LEU A 97 -2.78 -16.85 5.61
N TRP A 98 -3.19 -17.37 6.76
CA TRP A 98 -3.31 -16.60 7.99
C TRP A 98 -1.96 -16.05 8.46
N VAL A 99 -0.95 -16.91 8.63
CA VAL A 99 0.36 -16.50 9.12
C VAL A 99 1.01 -15.49 8.18
N VAL A 100 1.08 -15.82 6.89
CA VAL A 100 1.66 -14.94 5.86
C VAL A 100 0.86 -13.64 5.75
N GLY A 101 -0.47 -13.72 5.77
CA GLY A 101 -1.36 -12.57 5.64
C GLY A 101 -1.20 -11.58 6.78
N VAL A 102 -1.19 -12.04 8.03
CA VAL A 102 -1.06 -11.17 9.21
C VAL A 102 0.34 -10.52 9.28
N ILE A 103 1.41 -11.26 8.93
CA ILE A 103 2.78 -10.70 8.86
C ILE A 103 2.83 -9.53 7.88
N ASN A 104 2.35 -9.75 6.65
CA ASN A 104 2.39 -8.71 5.62
C ASN A 104 1.41 -7.57 5.91
N ALA A 105 0.28 -7.85 6.55
CA ALA A 105 -0.67 -6.82 6.95
C ALA A 105 -0.08 -5.85 7.97
N ILE A 106 0.60 -6.36 9.01
CA ILE A 106 1.26 -5.51 10.00
C ILE A 106 2.38 -4.70 9.35
N ASN A 107 3.18 -5.32 8.48
CA ASN A 107 4.22 -4.62 7.74
C ASN A 107 3.66 -3.47 6.88
N LEU A 108 2.54 -3.70 6.21
CA LEU A 108 1.91 -2.72 5.34
C LEU A 108 1.39 -1.48 6.08
N ILE A 109 1.01 -1.60 7.36
CA ILE A 109 0.48 -0.48 8.15
C ILE A 109 1.54 0.27 8.95
N ASP A 110 2.79 -0.21 8.96
CA ASP A 110 3.92 0.41 9.65
C ASP A 110 4.42 1.70 8.97
N GLY A 111 3.80 2.10 7.86
CA GLY A 111 4.08 3.38 7.19
C GLY A 111 3.56 4.63 7.92
N LEU A 112 2.95 4.51 9.10
CA LEU A 112 2.44 5.63 9.90
C LEU A 112 2.92 5.55 11.35
N ASP A 113 3.50 6.65 11.84
CA ASP A 113 4.01 6.81 13.21
C ASP A 113 2.98 6.38 14.26
N GLY A 114 3.35 5.37 15.05
CA GLY A 114 2.54 4.82 16.12
C GLY A 114 1.47 3.81 15.68
N LEU A 115 1.07 3.74 14.40
CA LEU A 115 -0.09 2.95 14.01
C LEU A 115 0.10 1.44 14.21
N ALA A 116 1.15 0.85 13.62
CA ALA A 116 1.39 -0.59 13.70
C ALA A 116 1.60 -1.05 15.14
N GLY A 117 2.43 -0.32 15.90
CA GLY A 117 2.65 -0.56 17.31
C GLY A 117 1.35 -0.48 18.13
N GLY A 118 0.52 0.52 17.91
CA GLY A 118 -0.74 0.68 18.64
C GLY A 118 -1.77 -0.39 18.33
N VAL A 119 -1.95 -0.75 17.05
CA VAL A 119 -2.83 -1.86 16.64
C VAL A 119 -2.37 -3.17 17.26
N ALA A 120 -1.05 -3.43 17.22
CA ALA A 120 -0.46 -4.60 17.87
C ALA A 120 -0.71 -4.58 19.38
N PHE A 121 -0.53 -3.43 20.04
CA PHE A 121 -0.77 -3.28 21.48
C PHE A 121 -2.20 -3.66 21.89
N PHE A 122 -3.23 -3.21 21.16
CA PHE A 122 -4.61 -3.59 21.45
C PHE A 122 -4.87 -5.09 21.23
N GLY A 123 -4.30 -5.67 20.17
CA GLY A 123 -4.37 -7.12 19.92
C GLY A 123 -3.71 -7.95 21.02
N VAL A 124 -2.52 -7.54 21.46
CA VAL A 124 -1.79 -8.17 22.58
C VAL A 124 -2.55 -8.02 23.89
N SER A 125 -3.06 -6.82 24.18
CA SER A 125 -3.83 -6.54 25.41
C SER A 125 -5.12 -7.36 25.49
N THR A 126 -5.81 -7.54 24.36
CA THR A 126 -6.98 -8.43 24.30
C THR A 126 -6.60 -9.86 24.66
N ASN A 127 -5.53 -10.39 24.06
CA ASN A 127 -5.05 -11.74 24.35
C ASN A 127 -4.56 -11.88 25.80
N PHE A 128 -3.92 -10.85 26.36
CA PHE A 128 -3.52 -10.81 27.77
C PHE A 128 -4.74 -10.94 28.70
N ILE A 129 -5.76 -10.10 28.51
CA ILE A 129 -6.97 -10.12 29.35
C ILE A 129 -7.71 -11.47 29.20
N LEU A 130 -7.87 -11.98 27.98
CA LEU A 130 -8.50 -13.30 27.77
C LEU A 130 -7.69 -14.43 28.41
N SER A 131 -6.36 -14.32 28.44
CA SER A 131 -5.50 -15.32 29.10
C SER A 131 -5.62 -15.26 30.62
N LEU A 132 -5.74 -14.05 31.18
CA LEU A 132 -6.01 -13.85 32.61
C LEU A 132 -7.32 -14.51 33.02
N VAL A 133 -8.39 -14.28 32.24
CA VAL A 133 -9.71 -14.88 32.49
C VAL A 133 -9.66 -16.41 32.46
N ARG A 134 -8.80 -16.99 31.60
CA ARG A 134 -8.62 -18.45 31.49
C ARG A 134 -7.62 -19.03 32.50
N GLY A 135 -6.90 -18.19 33.24
CA GLY A 135 -5.79 -18.64 34.10
C GLY A 135 -4.57 -19.18 33.34
N ASP A 136 -4.40 -18.85 32.05
CA ASP A 136 -3.25 -19.29 31.24
C ASP A 136 -2.04 -18.39 31.54
N VAL A 137 -1.32 -18.72 32.62
CA VAL A 137 -0.20 -17.93 33.16
C VAL A 137 0.92 -17.74 32.13
N VAL A 138 1.26 -18.79 31.36
CA VAL A 138 2.31 -18.71 30.34
C VAL A 138 1.93 -17.69 29.28
N MET A 139 0.68 -17.74 28.82
CA MET A 139 0.20 -16.81 27.82
C MET A 139 0.12 -15.37 28.35
N CYS A 140 -0.26 -15.18 29.62
CA CYS A 140 -0.20 -13.88 30.28
C CYS A 140 1.22 -13.29 30.30
N LEU A 141 2.22 -14.10 30.65
CA LEU A 141 3.63 -13.66 30.68
C LEU A 141 4.13 -13.26 29.28
N LEU A 142 3.81 -14.06 28.26
CA LEU A 142 4.15 -13.75 26.88
C LEU A 142 3.51 -12.42 26.45
N MET A 143 2.20 -12.24 26.67
CA MET A 143 1.52 -11.03 26.24
C MET A 143 1.95 -9.80 27.04
N ALA A 144 2.23 -9.93 28.34
CA ALA A 144 2.76 -8.84 29.16
C ALA A 144 4.16 -8.39 28.68
N ALA A 145 5.06 -9.33 28.39
CA ALA A 145 6.37 -9.03 27.85
C ALA A 145 6.27 -8.30 26.49
N LEU A 146 5.37 -8.77 25.62
CA LEU A 146 5.17 -8.15 24.31
C LEU A 146 4.54 -6.76 24.42
N ALA A 147 3.52 -6.61 25.27
CA ALA A 147 2.88 -5.33 25.53
C ALA A 147 3.87 -4.31 26.09
N GLY A 148 4.72 -4.71 27.04
CA GLY A 148 5.78 -3.87 27.60
C GLY A 148 6.79 -3.44 26.53
N ALA A 149 7.23 -4.36 25.67
CA ALA A 149 8.14 -4.04 24.57
C ALA A 149 7.50 -3.06 23.56
N ILE A 150 6.22 -3.26 23.22
CA ILE A 150 5.48 -2.37 22.33
C ILE A 150 5.29 -0.99 22.95
N LEU A 151 4.91 -0.90 24.23
CA LEU A 151 4.77 0.38 24.93
C LEU A 151 6.09 1.15 24.99
N GLY A 152 7.19 0.46 25.32
CA GLY A 152 8.53 1.06 25.30
C GLY A 152 8.92 1.60 23.93
N PHE A 153 8.57 0.88 22.84
CA PHE A 153 8.76 1.35 21.48
C PHE A 153 7.84 2.54 21.13
N LEU A 154 6.56 2.48 21.49
CA LEU A 154 5.57 3.50 21.17
C LEU A 154 5.90 4.86 21.76
N VAL A 155 6.56 4.93 22.92
CA VAL A 155 7.04 6.21 23.49
C VAL A 155 7.92 6.98 22.49
N PHE A 156 8.72 6.27 21.69
CA PHE A 156 9.63 6.86 20.72
C PHE A 156 9.07 6.92 19.30
N ASN A 157 8.10 6.06 18.97
CA ASN A 157 7.51 5.97 17.64
C ASN A 157 6.20 6.78 17.50
N PHE A 158 5.60 7.26 18.59
CA PHE A 158 4.40 8.10 18.51
C PHE A 158 4.72 9.44 17.83
N ASN A 159 3.83 9.89 16.94
CA ASN A 159 4.09 11.05 16.09
C ASN A 159 4.46 12.32 16.90
N PRO A 160 5.57 13.03 16.55
CA PRO A 160 6.53 12.69 15.50
C PRO A 160 7.49 11.57 15.93
N ALA A 161 7.63 10.54 15.11
CA ALA A 161 8.49 9.41 15.44
C ALA A 161 9.99 9.80 15.48
N SER A 162 10.68 9.34 16.51
CA SER A 162 12.14 9.42 16.66
C SER A 162 12.85 8.14 16.19
N ILE A 163 12.15 7.01 16.22
CA ILE A 163 12.61 5.73 15.69
C ILE A 163 11.51 5.08 14.85
N PHE A 164 11.91 4.38 13.80
CA PHE A 164 11.02 3.57 12.96
C PHE A 164 11.12 2.10 13.35
N MET A 165 10.04 1.34 13.13
CA MET A 165 9.97 -0.08 13.44
C MET A 165 10.72 -0.94 12.41
N GLY A 166 10.64 -0.57 11.13
CA GLY A 166 11.27 -1.28 10.02
C GLY A 166 10.63 -2.64 9.75
N ASP A 167 11.06 -3.30 8.67
CA ASP A 167 10.54 -4.61 8.30
C ASP A 167 10.89 -5.67 9.37
N THR A 168 12.00 -5.48 10.10
CA THR A 168 12.37 -6.31 11.27
C THR A 168 11.28 -6.34 12.34
N GLY A 169 10.83 -5.18 12.80
CA GLY A 169 9.90 -5.11 13.92
C GLY A 169 8.47 -5.42 13.49
N SER A 170 8.06 -4.95 12.31
CA SER A 170 6.69 -5.09 11.82
C SER A 170 6.38 -6.56 11.46
N MET A 171 7.27 -7.24 10.74
CA MET A 171 7.10 -8.66 10.43
C MET A 171 7.13 -9.53 11.69
N PHE A 172 8.02 -9.21 12.64
CA PHE A 172 8.09 -9.90 13.92
C PHE A 172 6.79 -9.77 14.71
N LEU A 173 6.23 -8.56 14.84
CA LEU A 173 4.95 -8.35 15.53
C LEU A 173 3.82 -9.09 14.84
N GLY A 174 3.73 -9.02 13.51
CA GLY A 174 2.74 -9.76 12.75
C GLY A 174 2.85 -11.27 12.92
N PHE A 175 4.07 -11.81 12.96
CA PHE A 175 4.31 -13.23 13.23
C PHE A 175 3.81 -13.63 14.62
N VAL A 176 4.19 -12.90 15.67
CA VAL A 176 3.79 -13.25 17.04
C VAL A 176 2.29 -13.18 17.19
N LEU A 177 1.64 -12.13 16.68
CA LEU A 177 0.18 -12.00 16.69
C LEU A 177 -0.53 -13.15 15.94
N ALA A 178 0.02 -13.56 14.78
CA ALA A 178 -0.52 -14.68 14.02
C ALA A 178 -0.41 -16.00 14.78
N ALA A 179 0.77 -16.32 15.32
CA ALA A 179 1.00 -17.56 16.06
C ALA A 179 0.15 -17.63 17.34
N VAL A 180 0.10 -16.53 18.10
CA VAL A 180 -0.70 -16.41 19.31
C VAL A 180 -2.18 -16.61 19.03
N SER A 181 -2.71 -15.93 18.01
CA SER A 181 -4.13 -16.04 17.67
C SER A 181 -4.53 -17.47 17.26
N LEU A 182 -3.66 -18.19 16.55
CA LEU A 182 -3.88 -19.60 16.21
C LEU A 182 -3.96 -20.49 17.47
N LYS A 183 -3.02 -20.35 18.40
CA LYS A 183 -3.00 -21.18 19.62
C LYS A 183 -4.14 -20.85 20.59
N THR A 184 -4.58 -19.60 20.62
CA THR A 184 -5.72 -19.18 21.44
C THR A 184 -7.05 -19.66 20.85
N SER A 185 -7.19 -19.68 19.51
CA SER A 185 -8.44 -20.07 18.84
C SER A 185 -8.83 -21.53 19.04
N THR A 186 -7.86 -22.44 19.17
CA THR A 186 -8.11 -23.87 19.35
C THR A 186 -8.70 -24.24 20.72
N LYS A 187 -8.64 -23.35 21.72
CA LYS A 187 -9.04 -23.67 23.10
C LYS A 187 -10.49 -23.30 23.47
N SER A 188 -11.23 -22.52 22.66
CA SER A 188 -12.55 -22.04 23.15
C SER A 188 -13.63 -21.69 22.11
N GLY A 189 -13.58 -22.19 20.86
CA GLY A 189 -14.60 -21.88 19.84
C GLY A 189 -14.76 -20.38 19.53
N THR A 190 -13.90 -19.55 20.11
CA THR A 190 -14.00 -18.10 20.10
C THR A 190 -13.01 -17.60 19.07
N ALA A 191 -13.51 -17.43 17.85
CA ALA A 191 -12.92 -16.69 16.72
C ALA A 191 -12.57 -15.21 17.05
N VAL A 192 -12.53 -14.87 18.33
CA VAL A 192 -12.62 -13.54 18.92
C VAL A 192 -11.25 -12.95 19.20
N ALA A 193 -10.27 -13.78 19.57
CA ALA A 193 -8.86 -13.38 19.63
C ALA A 193 -8.27 -13.08 18.24
N MET A 194 -8.84 -13.70 17.19
CA MET A 194 -8.52 -13.44 15.79
C MET A 194 -9.14 -12.13 15.27
N LEU A 195 -10.30 -11.72 15.81
CA LEU A 195 -11.08 -10.57 15.35
C LEU A 195 -10.38 -9.22 15.56
N VAL A 196 -9.65 -9.02 16.66
CA VAL A 196 -9.05 -7.70 16.97
C VAL A 196 -7.95 -7.33 15.96
N PRO A 197 -6.93 -8.17 15.69
CA PRO A 197 -5.98 -7.91 14.62
C PRO A 197 -6.66 -7.87 13.25
N ILE A 198 -7.50 -8.84 12.87
CA ILE A 198 -8.16 -8.84 11.55
C ILE A 198 -8.93 -7.55 11.30
N MET A 199 -9.71 -7.08 12.26
CA MET A 199 -10.63 -5.96 12.02
C MET A 199 -9.95 -4.60 12.17
N ALA A 200 -9.02 -4.47 13.12
CA ALA A 200 -8.16 -3.28 13.22
C ALA A 200 -7.26 -3.13 11.98
N LEU A 201 -6.74 -4.25 11.45
CA LEU A 201 -6.01 -4.30 10.18
C LEU A 201 -6.95 -4.29 8.98
N GLY A 202 -8.20 -4.70 9.15
CA GLY A 202 -9.16 -4.91 8.08
C GLY A 202 -9.44 -3.63 7.33
N LEU A 203 -9.44 -2.48 8.00
CA LEU A 203 -9.62 -1.18 7.38
C LEU A 203 -8.37 -0.76 6.56
N PRO A 204 -7.13 -0.76 7.11
CA PRO A 204 -5.89 -0.59 6.32
C PRO A 204 -5.66 -1.60 5.17
N ILE A 205 -5.90 -2.89 5.41
CA ILE A 205 -5.81 -3.95 4.41
C ILE A 205 -6.89 -3.74 3.35
N MET A 206 -8.13 -3.43 3.74
CA MET A 206 -9.21 -3.10 2.78
C MET A 206 -8.84 -1.93 1.91
N ASP A 207 -8.23 -0.88 2.44
CA ASP A 207 -7.82 0.26 1.62
C ASP A 207 -6.74 -0.09 0.62
N THR A 208 -5.73 -0.84 1.05
CA THR A 208 -4.65 -1.26 0.15
C THR A 208 -5.16 -2.24 -0.90
N LEU A 209 -6.01 -3.19 -0.53
CA LEU A 209 -6.70 -4.08 -1.48
C LEU A 209 -7.66 -3.32 -2.41
N ILE A 210 -8.48 -2.39 -1.90
CA ILE A 210 -9.37 -1.56 -2.72
C ILE A 210 -8.56 -0.67 -3.65
N ALA A 211 -7.42 -0.12 -3.21
CA ALA A 211 -6.54 0.65 -4.05
C ALA A 211 -5.94 -0.22 -5.16
N MET A 212 -5.46 -1.42 -4.85
CA MET A 212 -4.96 -2.40 -5.84
C MET A 212 -6.05 -2.81 -6.85
N VAL A 213 -7.25 -3.15 -6.37
CA VAL A 213 -8.39 -3.51 -7.22
C VAL A 213 -8.83 -2.32 -8.07
N ARG A 214 -8.94 -1.12 -7.49
CA ARG A 214 -9.25 0.13 -8.21
C ARG A 214 -8.23 0.41 -9.31
N ARG A 215 -6.93 0.26 -9.05
CA ARG A 215 -5.86 0.43 -10.06
C ARG A 215 -6.00 -0.57 -11.21
N THR A 216 -6.23 -1.84 -10.89
CA THR A 216 -6.44 -2.90 -11.87
C THR A 216 -7.68 -2.60 -12.74
N LEU A 217 -8.77 -2.17 -12.11
CA LEU A 217 -9.99 -1.75 -12.79
C LEU A 217 -9.80 -0.47 -13.63
N LEU A 218 -8.84 0.39 -13.29
CA LEU A 218 -8.47 1.60 -14.04
C LEU A 218 -7.36 1.37 -15.08
N GLY A 219 -6.90 0.12 -15.25
CA GLY A 219 -5.83 -0.24 -16.20
C GLY A 219 -4.42 0.17 -15.76
N ARG A 220 -4.21 0.50 -14.48
CA ARG A 220 -2.93 0.88 -13.89
C ARG A 220 -2.20 -0.34 -13.31
N PRO A 221 -0.85 -0.34 -13.28
CA PRO A 221 -0.07 -1.40 -12.63
C PRO A 221 -0.46 -1.56 -11.15
N MET A 222 -0.52 -2.80 -10.65
CA MET A 222 -0.94 -3.10 -9.28
C MET A 222 -0.04 -2.44 -8.22
N PHE A 223 1.27 -2.34 -8.51
CA PHE A 223 2.32 -1.88 -7.59
C PHE A 223 2.86 -0.47 -7.87
N SER A 224 2.22 0.33 -8.73
CA SER A 224 2.63 1.72 -8.92
C SER A 224 2.37 2.55 -7.66
N ALA A 225 3.33 3.39 -7.25
CA ALA A 225 3.18 4.30 -6.11
C ALA A 225 1.97 5.23 -6.33
N ASP A 226 1.04 5.25 -5.37
CA ASP A 226 -0.21 6.00 -5.48
C ASP A 226 -0.45 6.73 -4.17
N LYS A 227 -0.78 8.01 -4.30
CA LYS A 227 -0.97 8.93 -3.19
C LYS A 227 -2.33 8.74 -2.50
N GLU A 228 -3.20 7.85 -2.96
CA GLU A 228 -4.51 7.57 -2.33
C GLU A 228 -4.49 6.38 -1.35
N HIS A 229 -3.66 6.42 -0.31
CA HIS A 229 -3.81 5.54 0.87
C HIS A 229 -4.82 6.14 1.87
N ILE A 230 -5.35 5.34 2.81
CA ILE A 230 -6.25 5.75 3.92
C ILE A 230 -5.77 7.03 4.55
N HIS A 231 -4.45 7.15 4.77
CA HIS A 231 -3.89 8.33 5.40
C HIS A 231 -4.15 9.58 4.59
N HIS A 232 -3.89 9.55 3.28
CA HIS A 232 -4.16 10.68 2.41
C HIS A 232 -5.65 10.95 2.24
N ARG A 233 -6.53 9.94 2.28
CA ARG A 233 -7.99 10.14 2.26
C ARG A 233 -8.54 10.69 3.57
N LEU A 234 -8.01 10.27 4.71
CA LEU A 234 -8.38 10.83 6.02
C LEU A 234 -7.89 12.28 6.15
N MET A 235 -6.65 12.54 5.70
CA MET A 235 -6.08 13.88 5.65
C MET A 235 -6.80 14.78 4.63
N SER A 236 -7.19 14.28 3.46
CA SER A 236 -7.82 15.10 2.40
C SER A 236 -9.33 15.27 2.55
N ARG A 237 -10.09 14.30 3.07
CA ARG A 237 -11.55 14.40 3.20
C ARG A 237 -12.05 14.85 4.57
N MET A 238 -11.31 14.56 5.64
CA MET A 238 -11.69 14.99 7.00
C MET A 238 -10.79 16.09 7.57
N VAL A 239 -9.77 16.56 6.82
CA VAL A 239 -8.81 17.58 7.28
C VAL A 239 -8.17 17.18 8.62
N LEU A 240 -7.92 15.89 8.80
CA LEU A 240 -7.37 15.36 10.05
C LEU A 240 -5.84 15.36 9.99
N SER A 241 -5.21 15.79 11.09
CA SER A 241 -3.77 15.64 11.27
C SER A 241 -3.37 14.15 11.32
N HIS A 242 -2.12 13.84 11.03
CA HIS A 242 -1.60 12.46 11.10
C HIS A 242 -1.93 11.80 12.45
N ARG A 243 -1.72 12.54 13.54
CA ARG A 243 -2.05 12.12 14.92
C ARG A 243 -3.52 11.80 15.08
N SER A 244 -4.41 12.65 14.57
CA SER A 244 -5.86 12.44 14.65
C SER A 244 -6.30 11.18 13.91
N ALA A 245 -5.66 10.84 12.79
CA ALA A 245 -5.93 9.61 12.05
C ALA A 245 -5.61 8.35 12.87
N VAL A 246 -4.43 8.32 13.50
CA VAL A 246 -3.99 7.22 14.35
C VAL A 246 -4.90 7.08 15.58
N LEU A 247 -5.31 8.19 16.20
CA LEU A 247 -6.21 8.17 17.37
C LEU A 247 -7.61 7.65 17.03
N VAL A 248 -8.16 7.99 15.86
CA VAL A 248 -9.45 7.42 15.40
C VAL A 248 -9.32 5.90 15.20
N LEU A 249 -8.22 5.45 14.59
CA LEU A 249 -7.94 4.02 14.43
C LEU A 249 -7.75 3.31 15.78
N TYR A 250 -7.13 3.96 16.76
CA TYR A 250 -7.05 3.43 18.12
C TYR A 250 -8.44 3.32 18.77
N GLY A 251 -9.31 4.32 18.60
CA GLY A 251 -10.69 4.24 19.07
C GLY A 251 -11.46 3.05 18.47
N VAL A 252 -11.23 2.76 17.19
CA VAL A 252 -11.77 1.57 16.52
C VAL A 252 -11.16 0.28 17.11
N CYS A 253 -9.86 0.25 17.39
CA CYS A 253 -9.21 -0.89 18.06
C CYS A 253 -9.75 -1.15 19.47
N VAL A 254 -10.04 -0.09 20.23
CA VAL A 254 -10.68 -0.18 21.55
C VAL A 254 -12.06 -0.81 21.42
N LEU A 255 -12.88 -0.35 20.47
CA LEU A 255 -14.20 -0.92 20.23
C LEU A 255 -14.10 -2.42 19.90
N PHE A 256 -13.16 -2.82 19.04
CA PHE A 256 -12.92 -4.23 18.73
C PHE A 256 -12.48 -5.03 19.94
N THR A 257 -11.58 -4.49 20.75
CA THR A 257 -11.13 -5.11 22.00
C THR A 257 -12.32 -5.34 22.94
N LEU A 258 -13.17 -4.34 23.13
CA LEU A 258 -14.36 -4.46 23.99
C LEU A 258 -15.36 -5.47 23.45
N THR A 259 -15.66 -5.47 22.15
CA THR A 259 -16.52 -6.47 21.53
C THR A 259 -15.94 -7.87 21.68
N ALA A 260 -14.62 -8.02 21.54
CA ALA A 260 -13.96 -9.30 21.71
C ALA A 260 -14.05 -9.81 23.16
N LEU A 261 -13.80 -8.95 24.14
CA LEU A 261 -13.98 -9.32 25.54
C LEU A 261 -15.45 -9.63 25.86
N GLY A 262 -16.40 -8.86 25.31
CA GLY A 262 -17.84 -9.08 25.48
C GLY A 262 -18.31 -10.43 24.93
N LEU A 263 -17.81 -10.84 23.76
CA LEU A 263 -18.15 -12.13 23.15
C LEU A 263 -17.76 -13.33 24.01
N ASN A 264 -16.72 -13.21 24.85
CA ASN A 264 -16.30 -14.29 25.75
C ASN A 264 -17.31 -14.56 26.87
N PHE A 265 -18.15 -13.59 27.22
CA PHE A 265 -19.17 -13.70 28.27
C PHE A 265 -20.60 -13.66 27.72
N ALA A 266 -20.76 -13.53 26.40
CA ALA A 266 -22.05 -13.36 25.76
C ALA A 266 -22.69 -14.72 25.43
N ASN A 267 -24.01 -14.81 25.59
CA ASN A 267 -24.78 -15.89 24.98
C ASN A 267 -24.89 -15.72 23.45
N SER A 268 -25.49 -16.68 22.74
CA SER A 268 -25.56 -16.65 21.27
C SER A 268 -26.30 -15.41 20.72
N ALA A 269 -27.37 -14.98 21.38
CA ALA A 269 -28.15 -13.81 20.97
C ALA A 269 -27.37 -12.50 21.20
N GLN A 270 -26.73 -12.36 22.36
CA GLN A 270 -25.85 -11.23 22.68
C GLN A 270 -24.64 -11.19 21.73
N SER A 271 -24.07 -12.35 21.41
CA SER A 271 -22.97 -12.46 20.47
C SER A 271 -23.37 -11.99 19.07
N ALA A 272 -24.53 -12.42 18.58
CA ALA A 272 -25.07 -11.94 17.31
C ALA A 272 -25.30 -10.42 17.32
N LEU A 273 -25.87 -9.87 18.41
CA LEU A 273 -26.11 -8.43 18.55
C LEU A 273 -24.81 -7.62 18.52
N LEU A 274 -23.79 -8.08 19.27
CA LEU A 274 -22.47 -7.45 19.30
C LEU A 274 -21.80 -7.46 17.92
N LEU A 275 -21.86 -8.60 17.21
CA LEU A 275 -21.30 -8.73 15.86
C LEU A 275 -22.05 -7.87 14.83
N ILE A 276 -23.38 -7.81 14.90
CA ILE A 276 -24.20 -6.93 14.03
C ILE A 276 -23.91 -5.46 14.31
N GLY A 277 -23.88 -5.06 15.58
CA GLY A 277 -23.55 -3.69 15.99
C GLY A 277 -22.18 -3.27 15.49
N MET A 278 -21.19 -4.15 15.63
CA MET A 278 -19.85 -3.94 15.08
C MET A 278 -19.86 -3.84 13.55
N GLY A 279 -20.59 -4.72 12.86
CA GLY A 279 -20.77 -4.68 11.41
C GLY A 279 -21.35 -3.34 10.93
N ILE A 280 -22.34 -2.79 11.64
CA ILE A 280 -22.92 -1.48 11.35
C ILE A 280 -21.86 -0.37 11.49
N VAL A 281 -21.07 -0.37 12.58
CA VAL A 281 -20.01 0.61 12.79
C VAL A 281 -19.00 0.59 11.64
N ILE A 282 -18.57 -0.61 11.21
CA ILE A 282 -17.66 -0.79 10.09
C ILE A 282 -18.27 -0.23 8.80
N VAL A 283 -19.52 -0.58 8.48
CA VAL A 283 -20.21 -0.10 7.28
C VAL A 283 -20.34 1.43 7.28
N VAL A 284 -20.70 2.03 8.42
CA VAL A 284 -20.78 3.49 8.57
C VAL A 284 -19.41 4.13 8.37
N LEU A 285 -18.36 3.56 8.95
CA LEU A 285 -16.98 4.03 8.79
C LEU A 285 -16.55 3.95 7.31
N MET A 286 -16.76 2.80 6.65
CA MET A 286 -16.46 2.63 5.23
C MET A 286 -17.22 3.63 4.35
N ARG A 287 -18.48 3.92 4.68
CA ARG A 287 -19.30 4.92 3.98
C ARG A 287 -18.74 6.33 4.18
N LYS A 288 -18.41 6.73 5.41
CA LYS A 288 -17.83 8.05 5.71
C LYS A 288 -16.46 8.25 5.06
N LEU A 289 -15.67 7.18 4.93
CA LEU A 289 -14.39 7.18 4.23
C LEU A 289 -14.53 7.18 2.70
N GLY A 290 -15.76 7.07 2.18
CA GLY A 290 -16.04 7.12 0.75
C GLY A 290 -15.64 5.85 -0.01
N TYR A 291 -15.47 4.71 0.67
CA TYR A 291 -15.27 3.42 -0.01
C TYR A 291 -16.53 2.92 -0.71
N LEU A 292 -17.71 3.31 -0.21
CA LEU A 292 -19.02 2.90 -0.74
C LEU A 292 -19.64 3.94 -1.71
N ASP A 293 -18.85 4.91 -2.19
CA ASP A 293 -19.31 5.90 -3.18
C ASP A 293 -19.49 5.25 -4.57
N LEU A 294 -20.65 4.60 -4.77
CA LEU A 294 -21.06 3.98 -6.05
C LEU A 294 -21.06 4.94 -7.24
N ARG A 295 -21.16 6.27 -7.02
CA ARG A 295 -21.07 7.29 -8.07
C ARG A 295 -19.73 7.28 -8.81
N ARG A 296 -18.66 6.78 -8.19
CA ARG A 296 -17.36 6.61 -8.87
C ARG A 296 -17.29 5.33 -9.70
N ALA A 297 -17.99 4.27 -9.31
CA ALA A 297 -17.95 2.98 -10.01
C ALA A 297 -18.47 3.08 -11.47
N SER A 298 -19.47 3.94 -11.72
CA SER A 298 -19.96 4.21 -13.09
C SER A 298 -18.97 5.02 -13.93
N ALA A 299 -18.13 5.87 -13.31
CA ALA A 299 -17.09 6.65 -13.98
C ALA A 299 -15.80 5.83 -14.25
N VAL A 300 -15.53 4.79 -13.46
CA VAL A 300 -14.35 3.91 -13.63
C VAL A 300 -14.28 3.33 -15.03
N GLY A 301 -15.41 2.96 -15.64
CA GLY A 301 -15.44 2.41 -17.00
C GLY A 301 -14.94 3.40 -18.05
N GLN A 302 -15.36 4.68 -17.95
CA GLN A 302 -14.92 5.74 -18.86
C GLN A 302 -13.45 6.10 -18.62
N THR A 303 -13.03 6.23 -17.35
CA THR A 303 -11.63 6.51 -16.99
C THR A 303 -10.70 5.39 -17.42
N ARG A 304 -11.10 4.11 -17.26
CA ARG A 304 -10.33 2.95 -17.74
C ARG A 304 -10.13 2.99 -19.26
N ARG A 305 -11.20 3.26 -20.02
CA ARG A 305 -11.10 3.39 -21.48
C ARG A 305 -10.14 4.51 -21.87
N LYS A 306 -10.26 5.68 -21.23
CA LYS A 306 -9.34 6.81 -21.45
C LYS A 306 -7.89 6.44 -21.13
N ASN A 307 -7.62 5.77 -20.00
CA ASN A 307 -6.27 5.38 -19.60
C ASN A 307 -5.63 4.35 -20.55
N ILE A 308 -6.40 3.36 -21.01
CA ILE A 308 -5.94 2.36 -21.98
C ILE A 308 -5.68 3.00 -23.34
N GLN A 309 -6.56 3.90 -23.79
CA GLN A 309 -6.36 4.68 -25.01
C GLN A 309 -5.13 5.57 -24.92
N LEU A 310 -4.91 6.25 -23.79
CA LEU A 310 -3.72 7.06 -23.58
C LEU A 310 -2.44 6.23 -23.64
N HIS A 311 -2.37 5.10 -22.93
CA HIS A 311 -1.16 4.26 -22.92
C HIS A 311 -0.85 3.64 -24.28
N SER A 312 -1.88 3.19 -25.00
CA SER A 312 -1.70 2.68 -26.37
C SER A 312 -1.24 3.79 -27.32
N LEU A 313 -1.89 4.96 -27.27
CA LEU A 313 -1.53 6.10 -28.10
C LEU A 313 -0.10 6.57 -27.81
N VAL A 314 0.28 6.71 -26.54
CA VAL A 314 1.65 7.11 -26.15
C VAL A 314 2.68 6.16 -26.74
N LYS A 315 2.43 4.85 -26.69
CA LYS A 315 3.34 3.84 -27.25
C LYS A 315 3.45 3.96 -28.77
N ASP A 316 2.33 4.19 -29.45
CA ASP A 316 2.29 4.33 -30.92
C ASP A 316 2.94 5.64 -31.36
N VAL A 317 2.63 6.75 -30.70
CA VAL A 317 3.23 8.07 -30.90
C VAL A 317 4.74 8.02 -30.66
N THR A 318 5.20 7.44 -29.55
CA THR A 318 6.64 7.31 -29.26
C THR A 318 7.38 6.54 -30.37
N ARG A 319 6.79 5.45 -30.87
CA ARG A 319 7.37 4.65 -31.97
C ARG A 319 7.37 5.39 -33.30
N ALA A 320 6.28 6.10 -33.62
CA ALA A 320 6.16 6.87 -34.85
C ALA A 320 7.07 8.09 -34.83
N SER A 321 7.18 8.80 -33.70
CA SER A 321 8.10 9.93 -33.52
C SER A 321 9.54 9.52 -33.79
N ARG A 322 10.00 8.37 -33.30
CA ARG A 322 11.36 7.86 -33.57
C ARG A 322 11.63 7.52 -35.05
N ARG A 323 10.57 7.35 -35.86
CA ARG A 323 10.67 7.00 -37.29
C ARG A 323 10.38 8.18 -38.23
N ALA A 324 9.95 9.32 -37.70
CA ALA A 324 9.56 10.47 -38.52
C ALA A 324 10.75 11.01 -39.32
N ASP A 325 10.57 11.29 -40.61
CA ASP A 325 11.64 11.76 -41.50
C ASP A 325 11.71 13.29 -41.58
N SER A 326 10.77 13.99 -40.97
CA SER A 326 10.73 15.46 -40.96
C SER A 326 10.07 16.04 -39.70
N PHE A 327 10.32 17.32 -39.42
CA PHE A 327 9.63 18.06 -38.36
C PHE A 327 8.11 18.13 -38.57
N GLN A 328 7.66 18.17 -39.82
CA GLN A 328 6.23 18.19 -40.15
C GLN A 328 5.55 16.85 -39.85
N GLU A 329 6.27 15.74 -40.06
CA GLU A 329 5.79 14.41 -39.69
C GLU A 329 5.77 14.23 -38.17
N LEU A 330 6.78 14.71 -37.44
CA LEU A 330 6.78 14.75 -35.97
C LEU A 330 5.54 15.48 -35.44
N TRP A 331 5.21 16.64 -36.01
CA TRP A 331 3.99 17.37 -35.66
C TRP A 331 2.71 16.58 -35.96
N GLY A 332 2.64 15.92 -37.12
CA GLY A 332 1.50 15.09 -37.51
C GLY A 332 1.25 13.94 -36.53
N VAL A 333 2.33 13.30 -36.05
CA VAL A 333 2.27 12.18 -35.10
C VAL A 333 1.80 12.63 -33.71
N LEU A 334 2.10 13.85 -33.29
CA LEU A 334 1.74 14.36 -31.94
C LEU A 334 0.29 14.86 -31.84
N ARG A 335 -0.32 15.26 -32.96
CA ARG A 335 -1.66 15.86 -32.99
C ARG A 335 -2.74 15.03 -32.25
N PRO A 336 -2.80 13.69 -32.38
CA PRO A 336 -3.79 12.87 -31.68
C PRO A 336 -3.71 12.93 -30.14
N LEU A 337 -2.56 13.31 -29.57
CA LEU A 337 -2.43 13.45 -28.11
C LEU A 337 -3.34 14.55 -27.55
N ALA A 338 -3.54 15.64 -28.31
CA ALA A 338 -4.40 16.74 -27.90
C ALA A 338 -5.84 16.27 -27.72
N GLU A 339 -6.34 15.40 -28.60
CA GLU A 339 -7.70 14.87 -28.54
C GLU A 339 -7.89 13.94 -27.33
N VAL A 340 -6.98 12.98 -27.11
CA VAL A 340 -7.09 12.02 -25.99
C VAL A 340 -6.91 12.69 -24.63
N LEU A 341 -6.02 13.67 -24.53
CA LEU A 341 -5.81 14.46 -23.31
C LEU A 341 -6.86 15.56 -23.11
N ASN A 342 -7.73 15.76 -24.11
CA ASN A 342 -8.72 16.83 -24.17
C ASN A 342 -8.06 18.21 -23.97
N ALA A 343 -6.86 18.38 -24.52
CA ALA A 343 -6.09 19.61 -24.47
C ALA A 343 -6.66 20.59 -25.50
N ALA A 344 -6.87 21.84 -25.07
CA ALA A 344 -7.39 22.90 -25.94
C ALA A 344 -6.31 23.52 -26.82
N ARG A 345 -5.03 23.34 -26.48
CA ARG A 345 -3.89 23.77 -27.26
C ARG A 345 -2.75 22.78 -27.10
N LEU A 346 -2.11 22.45 -28.22
CA LEU A 346 -0.84 21.74 -28.30
C LEU A 346 0.14 22.64 -29.07
N GLU A 347 1.33 22.85 -28.54
CA GLU A 347 2.39 23.63 -29.15
C GLU A 347 3.71 22.84 -29.04
N LEU A 348 4.38 22.68 -30.17
CA LEU A 348 5.68 22.04 -30.29
C LEU A 348 6.66 23.09 -30.80
N ARG A 349 7.64 23.45 -29.96
CA ARG A 349 8.59 24.52 -30.25
C ARG A 349 10.00 23.96 -30.20
N PHE A 350 10.72 24.06 -31.31
CA PHE A 350 12.13 23.72 -31.41
C PHE A 350 12.99 24.98 -31.21
N GLN A 351 14.14 24.85 -30.56
CA GLN A 351 15.12 25.92 -30.40
C GLN A 351 16.37 25.58 -31.21
N ARG A 352 16.85 26.51 -32.05
CA ARG A 352 18.12 26.37 -32.78
C ARG A 352 19.18 27.20 -32.05
N ARG A 353 20.33 26.60 -31.74
CA ARG A 353 21.42 27.29 -31.05
C ARG A 353 22.46 27.74 -32.07
N TRP A 354 22.48 29.03 -32.40
CA TRP A 354 23.55 29.62 -33.23
C TRP A 354 24.58 30.33 -32.33
N ASN A 355 25.84 30.36 -32.74
CA ASN A 355 27.00 30.94 -32.04
C ASN A 355 26.85 32.37 -31.45
N HIS A 356 25.77 33.12 -31.73
CA HIS A 356 25.53 34.48 -31.22
C HIS A 356 24.15 34.71 -30.57
N GLY A 357 23.46 33.67 -30.12
CA GLY A 357 22.21 33.79 -29.35
C GLY A 357 21.14 32.78 -29.79
N LEU A 358 20.13 32.58 -28.93
CA LEU A 358 18.97 31.75 -29.21
C LEU A 358 18.10 32.46 -30.27
N THR A 359 18.14 32.02 -31.52
CA THR A 359 17.17 32.42 -32.55
C THR A 359 15.96 31.49 -32.48
N GLU A 360 14.75 32.05 -32.63
CA GLU A 360 13.51 31.27 -32.61
C GLU A 360 13.55 30.19 -33.70
N GLY A 361 13.40 28.91 -33.29
CA GLY A 361 13.35 27.77 -34.21
C GLY A 361 11.93 27.53 -34.74
N VAL A 362 11.71 26.35 -35.32
CA VAL A 362 10.42 25.95 -35.90
C VAL A 362 9.35 25.82 -34.80
N VAL A 363 8.20 26.45 -35.01
CA VAL A 363 7.04 26.37 -34.10
C VAL A 363 5.87 25.75 -34.84
N PHE A 364 5.33 24.68 -34.27
CA PHE A 364 4.04 24.13 -34.67
C PHE A 364 3.03 24.34 -33.55
N GLU A 365 1.85 24.84 -33.88
CA GLU A 365 0.78 25.00 -32.92
C GLU A 365 -0.59 24.64 -33.51
N THR A 366 -1.47 24.14 -32.66
CA THR A 366 -2.91 24.03 -32.97
C THR A 366 -3.57 25.40 -32.85
N GLU A 367 -4.61 25.66 -33.65
CA GLU A 367 -5.34 26.94 -33.62
C GLU A 367 -5.69 27.38 -32.20
N ARG A 368 -5.30 28.61 -31.86
CA ARG A 368 -5.58 29.20 -30.55
C ARG A 368 -7.07 29.54 -30.48
N PRO A 369 -7.83 28.99 -29.52
CA PRO A 369 -9.23 29.34 -29.39
C PRO A 369 -9.39 30.79 -28.93
N ALA A 370 -10.21 31.58 -29.63
CA ALA A 370 -10.44 32.99 -29.31
C ALA A 370 -11.04 33.18 -27.91
N GLY A 371 -10.47 34.10 -27.12
CA GLY A 371 -11.09 34.70 -25.93
C GLY A 371 -11.25 33.84 -24.66
N ALA A 372 -10.75 32.60 -24.61
CA ALA A 372 -10.92 31.73 -23.44
C ALA A 372 -9.67 31.71 -22.53
N ALA A 373 -9.87 31.91 -21.23
CA ALA A 373 -8.83 31.67 -20.22
C ALA A 373 -8.40 30.19 -20.26
N MET A 374 -7.09 29.96 -20.22
CA MET A 374 -6.49 28.61 -20.13
C MET A 374 -5.95 28.46 -18.70
N PRO A 375 -6.78 27.99 -17.75
CA PRO A 375 -6.42 27.95 -16.33
C PRO A 375 -5.25 27.02 -16.01
N LEU A 376 -4.95 26.05 -16.87
CA LEU A 376 -3.79 25.18 -16.72
C LEU A 376 -2.95 25.14 -18.00
N ASP A 377 -1.66 25.42 -17.84
CA ASP A 377 -0.65 25.42 -18.89
C ASP A 377 0.55 24.59 -18.42
N MET A 378 0.84 23.50 -19.13
CA MET A 378 1.93 22.59 -18.83
C MET A 378 2.99 22.71 -19.92
N ARG A 379 4.26 22.81 -19.50
CA ARG A 379 5.42 22.85 -20.39
C ARG A 379 6.39 21.76 -19.99
N ILE A 380 6.75 20.92 -20.94
CA ILE A 380 7.71 19.84 -20.78
C ILE A 380 8.92 20.18 -21.63
N ALA A 381 10.09 20.21 -21.02
CA ALA A 381 11.34 20.43 -21.73
C ALA A 381 11.69 19.17 -22.53
N MET A 382 11.94 19.33 -23.83
CA MET A 382 12.46 18.26 -24.68
C MET A 382 13.98 18.29 -24.59
N LYS A 383 14.58 17.26 -23.98
CA LYS A 383 16.03 17.17 -23.75
C LYS A 383 16.58 15.90 -24.36
N ASP A 384 17.77 16.01 -24.95
CA ASP A 384 18.57 14.87 -25.41
C ASP A 384 19.99 15.04 -24.85
N ASP A 385 20.49 14.07 -24.08
CA ASP A 385 21.79 14.11 -23.38
C ASP A 385 22.10 15.47 -22.71
N ASP A 386 21.18 15.98 -21.90
CA ASP A 386 21.21 17.29 -21.21
C ASP A 386 21.16 18.55 -22.09
N VAL A 387 21.11 18.40 -23.42
CA VAL A 387 20.89 19.50 -24.35
C VAL A 387 19.40 19.70 -24.56
N GLN A 388 18.92 20.91 -24.27
CA GLN A 388 17.54 21.26 -24.53
C GLN A 388 17.31 21.56 -26.02
N VAL A 389 16.48 20.74 -26.66
CA VAL A 389 16.13 20.83 -28.09
C VAL A 389 14.87 21.70 -28.29
N GLY A 390 14.03 21.82 -27.25
CA GLY A 390 12.81 22.61 -27.32
C GLY A 390 11.85 22.41 -26.16
N TRP A 391 10.57 22.70 -26.42
CA TRP A 391 9.48 22.55 -25.46
C TRP A 391 8.24 21.95 -26.13
N LEU A 392 7.58 21.05 -25.41
CA LEU A 392 6.22 20.61 -25.68
C LEU A 392 5.28 21.30 -24.69
N ARG A 393 4.25 21.98 -25.19
CA ARG A 393 3.32 22.75 -24.38
C ARG A 393 1.88 22.30 -24.62
N LEU A 394 1.16 22.06 -23.54
CA LEU A 394 -0.25 21.69 -23.55
C LEU A 394 -1.03 22.63 -22.63
N SER A 395 -2.19 23.10 -23.09
CA SER A 395 -3.06 23.96 -22.30
C SER A 395 -4.49 23.45 -22.28
N TRP A 396 -5.15 23.54 -21.12
CA TRP A 396 -6.52 23.06 -20.91
C TRP A 396 -7.49 24.19 -20.57
N LYS A 397 -8.77 23.96 -20.86
CA LYS A 397 -9.88 24.91 -20.63
C LYS A 397 -10.90 24.44 -19.61
N ASP A 398 -10.83 23.20 -19.16
CA ASP A 398 -11.84 22.53 -18.34
C ASP A 398 -11.74 22.84 -16.84
N GLY A 399 -11.06 23.94 -16.48
CA GLY A 399 -10.96 24.39 -15.09
C GLY A 399 -10.13 23.46 -14.19
N ARG A 400 -9.43 22.47 -14.75
CA ARG A 400 -8.52 21.61 -13.99
C ARG A 400 -7.37 22.43 -13.40
N ALA A 401 -6.97 22.11 -12.18
CA ALA A 401 -5.86 22.79 -11.48
C ALA A 401 -4.50 22.11 -11.73
N GLU A 402 -4.49 20.81 -12.03
CA GLU A 402 -3.28 19.99 -12.19
C GLU A 402 -3.49 18.90 -13.25
N VAL A 403 -2.40 18.43 -13.86
CA VAL A 403 -2.37 17.24 -14.74
C VAL A 403 -2.12 16.00 -13.89
N ASN A 404 -2.73 14.86 -14.24
CA ASN A 404 -2.48 13.61 -13.51
C ASN A 404 -1.04 13.13 -13.75
N ARG A 405 -0.38 12.56 -12.74
CA ARG A 405 1.01 12.09 -12.87
C ARG A 405 1.21 11.05 -13.96
N ASP A 406 0.20 10.23 -14.27
CA ASP A 406 0.25 9.30 -15.40
C ASP A 406 0.23 10.03 -16.75
N GLU A 407 -0.56 11.12 -16.86
CA GLU A 407 -0.61 11.95 -18.06
C GLU A 407 0.72 12.73 -18.23
N GLU A 408 1.31 13.18 -17.12
CA GLU A 408 2.63 13.81 -17.09
C GLU A 408 3.76 12.85 -17.53
N LEU A 409 3.86 11.67 -16.91
CA LEU A 409 4.85 10.64 -17.30
C LEU A 409 4.69 10.20 -18.76
N ALA A 410 3.45 10.06 -19.22
CA ALA A 410 3.14 9.75 -20.62
C ALA A 410 3.66 10.83 -21.57
N LEU A 411 3.48 12.11 -21.22
CA LEU A 411 3.95 13.22 -22.02
C LEU A 411 5.48 13.38 -21.97
N GLU A 412 6.12 13.09 -20.83
CA GLU A 412 7.58 13.04 -20.72
C GLU A 412 8.18 11.99 -21.67
N LEU A 413 7.65 10.76 -21.66
CA LEU A 413 8.09 9.69 -22.57
C LEU A 413 7.99 10.09 -24.05
N VAL A 414 6.92 10.81 -24.41
CA VAL A 414 6.76 11.33 -25.77
C VAL A 414 7.76 12.44 -26.05
N ALA A 415 7.96 13.38 -25.11
CA ALA A 415 8.89 14.48 -25.24
C ALA A 415 10.33 13.99 -25.46
N ASP A 416 10.75 12.95 -24.75
CA ASP A 416 12.07 12.33 -24.89
C ASP A 416 12.24 11.72 -26.30
N ALA A 417 11.25 10.97 -26.79
CA ALA A 417 11.31 10.38 -28.12
C ALA A 417 11.30 11.43 -29.25
N VAL A 418 10.61 12.56 -29.03
CA VAL A 418 10.64 13.69 -29.97
C VAL A 418 11.99 14.41 -29.91
N ALA A 419 12.58 14.58 -28.72
CA ALA A 419 13.89 15.21 -28.54
C ALA A 419 15.00 14.42 -29.27
N GLU A 420 15.05 13.11 -29.04
CA GLU A 420 16.01 12.18 -29.67
C GLU A 420 15.93 12.27 -31.21
N ARG A 421 14.70 12.27 -31.77
CA ARG A 421 14.54 12.35 -33.22
C ARG A 421 14.81 13.76 -33.78
N ALA A 422 14.38 14.80 -33.09
CA ALA A 422 14.57 16.18 -33.51
C ALA A 422 16.06 16.53 -33.60
N HIS A 423 16.88 16.07 -32.66
CA HIS A 423 18.33 16.25 -32.70
C HIS A 423 18.95 15.62 -33.96
N GLN A 424 18.56 14.40 -34.31
CA GLN A 424 19.02 13.74 -35.53
C GLN A 424 18.61 14.49 -36.80
N LEU A 425 17.38 15.01 -36.85
CA LEU A 425 16.89 15.79 -38.00
C LEU A 425 17.62 17.14 -38.13
N MET A 426 17.91 17.82 -37.01
CA MET A 426 18.71 19.06 -37.02
C MET A 426 20.14 18.80 -37.52
N ALA A 427 20.78 17.71 -37.07
CA ALA A 427 22.11 17.34 -37.53
C ALA A 427 22.16 17.02 -39.04
N LEU A 428 21.09 16.45 -39.60
CA LEU A 428 20.96 16.20 -41.05
C LEU A 428 20.74 17.50 -41.83
N GLU A 429 19.91 18.42 -41.35
CA GLU A 429 19.73 19.74 -41.99
C GLU A 429 21.03 20.55 -42.02
N ASP A 430 21.80 20.53 -40.93
CA ASP A 430 23.07 21.26 -40.84
C ASP A 430 24.15 20.62 -41.75
N ALA A 431 24.03 19.33 -42.11
CA ALA A 431 24.90 18.64 -43.04
C ALA A 431 24.55 18.88 -44.53
N GLU A 432 23.30 19.25 -44.86
CA GLU A 432 22.83 19.55 -46.23
C GLU A 432 22.10 20.91 -46.32
N PRO A 433 22.82 22.05 -46.33
CA PRO A 433 22.22 23.39 -46.25
C PRO A 433 21.37 23.85 -47.45
N GLY A 434 21.12 22.98 -48.44
CA GLY A 434 20.45 23.32 -49.71
C GLY A 434 19.00 22.85 -49.85
N ARG A 435 18.44 22.09 -48.91
CA ARG A 435 17.10 21.47 -49.05
C ARG A 435 16.03 22.21 -48.25
N VAL A 436 15.95 23.53 -48.40
CA VAL A 436 14.82 24.32 -47.89
C VAL A 436 13.64 24.15 -48.86
N VAL A 437 12.72 23.23 -48.55
CA VAL A 437 11.39 23.23 -49.17
C VAL A 437 10.59 24.33 -48.47
N SER A 438 10.25 25.37 -49.23
CA SER A 438 9.43 26.50 -48.82
C SER A 438 8.24 26.11 -47.94
N LEU A 439 8.14 26.70 -46.74
CA LEU A 439 6.88 26.79 -46.01
C LEU A 439 6.05 27.89 -46.69
N GLY A 440 5.10 27.47 -47.52
CA GLY A 440 4.11 28.35 -48.14
C GLY A 440 3.11 28.89 -47.12
N ARG A 441 2.63 30.12 -47.41
CA ARG A 441 1.79 31.02 -46.59
C ARG A 441 0.60 30.39 -45.89
#